data_AF-A0A6G8ALH6-F1
#
_entry.id   AF-A0A6G8ALH6-F1
#
_cell.length_a   1.000
_cell.length_b   1.000
_cell.length_c   1.000
_cell.angle_alpha   90.00
_cell.angle_beta   90.00
_cell.angle_gamma   90.00
#
_symmetry.space_group_name_H-M   'P 1'
#
loop_
_entity.id
_entity.type
_entity.pdbx_description
1 polymer ?
#
loop_
_entity_poly.entity_id
_entity_poly.type
_entity_poly.pdbx_seq_one_letter_code
_entity_poly.pdbx_strand_id
1 'polypeptide(L)'
;MRQFNKILNNEKGMTLIEIVAAMLILGIALAGLATMTSQNFIAIDQNKLKEEAAFVRDDIKEWLNYRAQTQDIANLNPLALKNEKSISGLLTDKELAERYKHLILDESGVQVDPQTGKNKYGEVLRNKSDTGRGKFISKVEYDLSGSFLPNGLKKNEFNKYNIGKYIGTKTENDAFLVEVNATATTGGTDDTDVRKRGLELTILIYSQDTGALLTETQMRWVPEY
;
A
#
# COMPACT_ATOMS: atom_id res chain seq x y z
N MET A 1 68.98 -44.43 6.54
CA MET A 1 68.33 -43.59 5.50
C MET A 1 67.16 -44.25 4.79
N ARG A 2 67.19 -45.53 4.38
CA ARG A 2 66.05 -46.18 3.67
C ARG A 2 64.75 -46.35 4.47
N GLN A 3 64.80 -46.33 5.81
CA GLN A 3 63.59 -46.48 6.64
C GLN A 3 62.84 -45.15 6.88
N PHE A 4 63.52 -44.00 6.77
CA PHE A 4 62.88 -42.68 6.92
C PHE A 4 61.94 -42.37 5.75
N ASN A 5 62.37 -42.71 4.52
CA ASN A 5 61.54 -42.60 3.32
C ASN A 5 60.34 -43.56 3.29
N LYS A 6 60.35 -44.60 4.12
CA LYS A 6 59.26 -45.57 4.19
C LYS A 6 58.14 -45.11 5.13
N ILE A 7 58.44 -44.25 6.11
CA ILE A 7 57.45 -43.69 7.04
C ILE A 7 56.67 -42.55 6.35
N LEU A 8 57.35 -41.71 5.56
CA LEU A 8 56.71 -40.66 4.75
C LEU A 8 55.73 -41.19 3.70
N ASN A 9 55.92 -42.42 3.21
CA ASN A 9 55.04 -43.03 2.19
C ASN A 9 53.95 -43.95 2.78
N ASN A 10 53.90 -44.13 4.11
CA ASN A 10 52.96 -45.05 4.75
C ASN A 10 52.05 -44.41 5.81
N GLU A 11 52.17 -43.10 6.03
CA GLU A 11 51.05 -42.34 6.57
C GLU A 11 50.06 -42.13 5.44
N LYS A 12 48.85 -42.68 5.56
CA LYS A 12 47.70 -42.28 4.74
C LYS A 12 47.30 -40.83 5.09
N GLY A 13 48.21 -39.90 4.89
CA GLY A 13 47.99 -38.46 4.99
C GLY A 13 47.65 -37.92 3.61
N MET A 14 46.68 -37.01 3.54
CA MET A 14 46.34 -36.30 2.30
C MET A 14 47.58 -35.60 1.75
N THR A 15 47.83 -35.74 0.46
CA THR A 15 48.83 -34.96 -0.25
C THR A 15 48.47 -33.48 -0.20
N LEU A 16 49.47 -32.59 -0.26
CA LEU A 16 49.25 -31.14 -0.24
C LEU A 16 48.25 -30.68 -1.33
N ILE A 17 48.28 -31.32 -2.49
CA ILE A 17 47.36 -31.05 -3.61
C ILE A 17 45.92 -31.41 -3.24
N GLU A 18 45.70 -32.55 -2.59
CA GLU A 18 44.38 -32.97 -2.12
C GLU A 18 43.83 -32.01 -1.05
N ILE A 19 44.69 -31.52 -0.15
CA ILE A 19 44.29 -30.51 0.86
C ILE A 19 43.89 -29.20 0.18
N VAL A 20 44.68 -28.72 -0.79
CA VAL A 20 44.36 -27.48 -1.54
C VAL A 20 43.08 -27.65 -2.36
N ALA A 21 42.90 -28.78 -3.04
CA ALA A 21 41.70 -29.08 -3.79
C ALA A 21 40.46 -29.15 -2.87
N ALA A 22 40.57 -29.81 -1.71
CA ALA A 22 39.51 -29.87 -0.71
C ALA A 22 39.16 -28.48 -0.17
N MET A 23 40.16 -27.65 0.16
CA MET A 23 39.94 -26.27 0.61
C MET A 23 39.23 -25.43 -0.47
N LEU A 24 39.59 -25.61 -1.73
CA LEU A 24 39.00 -24.88 -2.85
C LEU A 24 37.54 -25.30 -3.07
N ILE A 25 37.24 -26.61 -3.06
CA ILE A 25 35.87 -27.13 -3.13
C ILE A 25 35.04 -26.62 -1.96
N LEU A 26 35.60 -26.67 -0.74
CA LEU A 26 34.90 -26.25 0.47
C LEU A 26 34.66 -24.74 0.49
N GLY A 27 35.60 -23.93 0.00
CA GLY A 27 35.42 -22.49 -0.18
C GLY A 27 34.30 -22.15 -1.15
N ILE A 28 34.24 -22.81 -2.31
CA ILE A 28 33.16 -22.62 -3.29
C ILE A 28 31.82 -23.07 -2.70
N ALA A 29 31.77 -24.21 -2.01
CA ALA A 29 30.56 -24.72 -1.39
C ALA A 29 30.03 -23.77 -0.30
N LEU A 30 30.89 -23.24 0.56
CA LEU A 30 30.51 -22.28 1.60
C LEU A 30 30.03 -20.95 1.00
N ALA A 31 30.69 -20.45 -0.06
CA ALA A 31 30.22 -19.26 -0.76
C ALA A 31 28.83 -19.46 -1.40
N GLY A 32 28.59 -20.65 -1.96
CA GLY A 32 27.28 -21.06 -2.48
C GLY A 32 26.22 -21.09 -1.38
N LEU A 33 26.50 -21.74 -0.25
CA LEU A 33 25.60 -21.81 0.90
C LEU A 33 25.28 -20.43 1.48
N ALA A 34 26.28 -19.54 1.59
CA ALA A 34 26.07 -18.17 2.07
C ALA A 34 25.13 -17.39 1.14
N THR A 35 25.32 -17.51 -0.17
CA THR A 35 24.47 -16.86 -1.18
C THR A 35 23.04 -17.37 -1.11
N MET A 36 22.84 -18.70 -1.07
CA MET A 36 21.51 -19.30 -0.95
C MET A 36 20.81 -18.90 0.34
N THR A 37 21.55 -18.87 1.45
CA THR A 37 21.02 -18.46 2.76
C THR A 37 20.57 -17.00 2.73
N SER A 38 21.37 -16.10 2.15
CA SER A 38 20.99 -14.69 1.99
C SER A 38 19.76 -14.52 1.12
N GLN A 39 19.65 -15.27 0.01
CA GLN A 39 18.48 -15.22 -0.86
C GLN A 39 17.22 -15.73 -0.17
N ASN A 40 17.34 -16.79 0.63
CA ASN A 40 16.23 -17.31 1.42
C ASN A 40 15.73 -16.31 2.47
N PHE A 41 16.63 -15.62 3.17
CA PHE A 41 16.23 -14.57 4.12
C PHE A 41 15.45 -13.44 3.43
N ILE A 42 15.95 -12.95 2.29
CA ILE A 42 15.27 -11.92 1.51
C ILE A 42 13.88 -12.41 1.07
N ALA A 43 13.75 -13.66 0.62
CA ALA A 43 12.47 -14.23 0.21
C ALA A 43 11.48 -14.35 1.38
N ILE A 44 11.95 -14.73 2.57
CA ILE A 44 11.11 -14.80 3.78
C ILE A 44 10.61 -13.41 4.16
N ASP A 45 11.49 -12.41 4.18
CA ASP A 45 11.12 -11.02 4.51
C ASP A 45 10.10 -10.46 3.51
N GLN A 46 10.30 -10.73 2.21
CA GLN A 46 9.35 -10.33 1.17
C GLN A 46 8.00 -11.02 1.31
N ASN A 47 7.97 -12.30 1.67
CA ASN A 47 6.72 -13.03 1.88
C ASN A 47 5.98 -12.50 3.10
N LYS A 48 6.69 -12.24 4.20
CA LYS A 48 6.12 -11.62 5.41
C LYS A 48 5.54 -10.24 5.09
N LEU A 49 6.28 -9.40 4.36
CA LEU A 49 5.81 -8.08 3.94
C LEU A 49 4.52 -8.16 3.09
N LYS A 50 4.43 -9.15 2.19
CA LYS A 50 3.22 -9.37 1.38
C LYS A 50 2.04 -9.89 2.19
N GLU A 51 2.29 -10.74 3.18
CA GLU A 51 1.27 -11.24 4.10
C GLU A 51 0.69 -10.10 4.95
N GLU A 52 1.56 -9.26 5.52
CA GLU A 52 1.15 -8.06 6.25
C GLU A 52 0.38 -7.08 5.34
N ALA A 53 0.82 -6.88 4.10
CA ALA A 53 0.10 -6.04 3.14
C ALA A 53 -1.29 -6.61 2.79
N ALA A 54 -1.43 -7.94 2.71
CA ALA A 54 -2.72 -8.60 2.51
C ALA A 54 -3.65 -8.40 3.71
N PHE A 55 -3.12 -8.44 4.93
CA PHE A 55 -3.88 -8.10 6.13
C PHE A 55 -4.37 -6.65 6.11
N VAL A 56 -3.50 -5.69 5.78
CA VAL A 56 -3.88 -4.26 5.65
C VAL A 56 -4.98 -4.07 4.61
N ARG A 57 -4.84 -4.70 3.45
CA ARG A 57 -5.83 -4.68 2.38
C ARG A 57 -7.19 -5.19 2.85
N ASP A 58 -7.20 -6.33 3.55
CA ASP A 58 -8.43 -6.97 4.01
C ASP A 58 -9.10 -6.17 5.13
N ASP A 59 -8.33 -5.53 6.02
CA ASP A 59 -8.83 -4.61 7.04
C ASP A 59 -9.48 -3.35 6.42
N ILE A 60 -8.85 -2.76 5.39
CA ILE A 60 -9.44 -1.62 4.66
C ILE A 60 -10.73 -2.04 3.96
N LYS A 61 -10.73 -3.21 3.30
CA LYS A 61 -11.90 -3.77 2.61
C LYS A 61 -13.05 -4.03 3.59
N GLU A 62 -12.75 -4.61 4.75
CA GLU A 62 -13.74 -4.87 5.80
C GLU A 62 -14.32 -3.56 6.34
N TRP A 63 -13.47 -2.60 6.66
CA TRP A 63 -13.90 -1.28 7.15
C TRP A 63 -14.76 -0.53 6.11
N LEU A 64 -14.40 -0.59 4.82
CA LEU A 64 -15.20 -0.01 3.73
C LEU A 64 -16.58 -0.65 3.61
N ASN A 65 -16.71 -1.97 3.85
CA ASN A 65 -17.99 -2.66 3.79
C ASN A 65 -18.89 -2.35 4.99
N TYR A 66 -18.34 -2.28 6.21
CA TYR A 66 -19.16 -2.24 7.42
C TYR A 66 -19.26 -0.87 8.09
N ARG A 67 -18.25 0.00 7.94
CA ARG A 67 -18.16 1.25 8.71
C ARG A 67 -18.22 2.50 7.85
N ALA A 68 -17.74 2.45 6.62
CA ALA A 68 -17.67 3.62 5.76
C ALA A 68 -19.04 4.29 5.51
N GLN A 69 -20.12 3.51 5.46
CA GLN A 69 -21.48 4.04 5.33
C GLN A 69 -21.89 4.85 6.57
N THR A 70 -21.71 4.28 7.77
CA THR A 70 -22.04 4.96 9.04
C THR A 70 -21.17 6.19 9.29
N GLN A 71 -19.99 6.25 8.69
CA GLN A 71 -19.03 7.35 8.81
C GLN A 71 -19.06 8.29 7.61
N ASP A 72 -20.12 8.32 6.80
CA ASP A 72 -20.33 9.29 5.72
C ASP A 72 -19.16 9.41 4.72
N ILE A 73 -18.44 8.32 4.42
CA ILE A 73 -17.31 8.36 3.47
C ILE A 73 -17.73 8.83 2.08
N ALA A 74 -18.99 8.59 1.69
CA ALA A 74 -19.56 9.13 0.46
C ALA A 74 -19.60 10.66 0.42
N ASN A 75 -19.78 11.31 1.56
CA ASN A 75 -19.84 12.77 1.65
C ASN A 75 -18.44 13.41 1.58
N LEU A 76 -17.39 12.65 1.92
CA LEU A 76 -16.00 13.04 1.66
C LEU A 76 -15.61 12.89 0.19
N ASN A 77 -16.38 12.16 -0.63
CA ASN A 77 -16.02 11.83 -2.01
C ASN A 77 -17.13 12.19 -3.01
N PRO A 78 -17.61 13.45 -3.02
CA PRO A 78 -18.72 13.86 -3.88
C PRO A 78 -18.40 13.70 -5.37
N LEU A 79 -17.17 14.03 -5.79
CA LEU A 79 -16.77 13.93 -7.20
C LEU A 79 -16.66 12.48 -7.68
N ALA A 80 -16.06 11.56 -6.91
CA ALA A 80 -16.04 10.15 -7.27
C ALA A 80 -17.47 9.56 -7.45
N LEU A 81 -18.45 10.15 -6.76
CA LEU A 81 -19.87 9.80 -6.85
C LEU A 81 -20.67 10.71 -7.81
N LYS A 82 -19.99 11.50 -8.65
CA LYS A 82 -20.58 12.43 -9.64
C LYS A 82 -21.61 13.42 -9.07
N ASN A 83 -21.46 13.80 -7.81
CA ASN A 83 -22.26 14.85 -7.18
C ASN A 83 -21.51 16.19 -7.27
N GLU A 84 -21.70 16.91 -8.38
CA GLU A 84 -20.95 18.14 -8.70
C GLU A 84 -21.51 19.40 -8.05
N LYS A 85 -22.53 19.29 -7.18
CA LYS A 85 -23.36 20.42 -6.74
C LYS A 85 -22.62 21.51 -5.94
N SER A 86 -21.34 21.36 -5.59
CA SER A 86 -20.67 22.27 -4.63
C SER A 86 -19.14 22.38 -4.78
N ILE A 87 -18.61 22.45 -5.99
CA ILE A 87 -17.17 22.69 -6.20
C ILE A 87 -16.86 24.16 -5.87
N SER A 88 -15.88 24.42 -5.00
CA SER A 88 -15.38 25.77 -4.73
C SER A 88 -14.14 26.05 -5.58
N GLY A 89 -14.26 26.94 -6.57
CA GLY A 89 -13.15 27.42 -7.38
C GLY A 89 -13.07 26.82 -8.79
N LEU A 90 -12.11 27.33 -9.57
CA LEU A 90 -11.79 26.84 -10.92
C LEU A 90 -10.84 25.65 -10.78
N LEU A 91 -11.34 24.43 -10.97
CA LEU A 91 -10.51 23.24 -11.07
C LEU A 91 -10.00 23.07 -12.50
N THR A 92 -8.76 22.62 -12.64
CA THR A 92 -8.23 22.17 -13.93
C THR A 92 -8.83 20.81 -14.31
N ASP A 93 -8.92 20.51 -15.61
CA ASP A 93 -9.39 19.21 -16.10
C ASP A 93 -8.58 18.04 -15.53
N LYS A 94 -7.28 18.25 -15.27
CA LYS A 94 -6.41 17.25 -14.64
C LYS A 94 -6.80 16.97 -13.20
N GLU A 95 -7.01 18.02 -12.40
CA GLU A 95 -7.41 17.87 -10.99
C GLU A 95 -8.77 17.17 -10.86
N LEU A 96 -9.71 17.54 -11.73
CA LEU A 96 -11.01 16.88 -11.84
C LEU A 96 -10.82 15.39 -12.19
N ALA A 97 -10.12 15.10 -13.29
CA ALA A 97 -9.91 13.74 -13.77
C ALA A 97 -9.23 12.82 -12.74
N GLU A 98 -8.28 13.35 -11.97
CA GLU A 98 -7.64 12.62 -10.88
C GLU A 98 -8.62 12.41 -9.72
N ARG A 99 -9.34 13.45 -9.28
CA ARG A 99 -10.25 13.32 -8.13
C ARG A 99 -11.44 12.40 -8.40
N TYR A 100 -11.96 12.33 -9.63
CA TYR A 100 -13.02 11.38 -10.00
C TYR A 100 -12.60 9.91 -9.84
N LYS A 101 -11.30 9.63 -9.97
CA LYS A 101 -10.74 8.27 -9.97
C LYS A 101 -10.26 7.81 -8.61
N HIS A 102 -10.32 8.64 -7.57
CA HIS A 102 -9.78 8.31 -6.26
C HIS A 102 -10.80 8.55 -5.15
N LEU A 103 -10.70 7.75 -4.10
CA LEU A 103 -11.56 7.81 -2.93
C LEU A 103 -10.70 8.01 -1.68
N ILE A 104 -10.88 9.14 -1.00
CA ILE A 104 -10.24 9.40 0.29
C ILE A 104 -11.01 8.75 1.43
N LEU A 105 -10.28 8.13 2.35
CA LEU A 105 -10.88 7.41 3.47
C LEU A 105 -10.99 8.25 4.75
N ASP A 106 -10.31 9.39 4.79
CA ASP A 106 -10.28 10.27 5.96
C ASP A 106 -10.22 11.76 5.60
N GLU A 107 -10.67 12.59 6.54
CA GLU A 107 -10.68 14.05 6.45
C GLU A 107 -9.28 14.66 6.29
N SER A 108 -8.23 13.99 6.78
CA SER A 108 -6.85 14.45 6.55
C SER A 108 -6.51 14.53 5.04
N GLY A 109 -7.24 13.79 4.19
CA GLY A 109 -7.10 13.82 2.74
C GLY A 109 -7.88 14.95 2.04
N VAL A 110 -8.64 15.77 2.77
CA VAL A 110 -9.43 16.87 2.21
C VAL A 110 -8.51 18.05 1.91
N GLN A 111 -8.55 18.52 0.66
CA GLN A 111 -7.83 19.71 0.24
C GLN A 111 -8.67 20.96 0.46
N VAL A 112 -8.05 22.01 0.98
CA VAL A 112 -8.70 23.31 1.21
C VAL A 112 -8.17 24.31 0.19
N ASP A 113 -9.06 25.07 -0.43
CA ASP A 113 -8.70 26.19 -1.28
C ASP A 113 -8.08 27.32 -0.42
N PRO A 114 -6.81 27.70 -0.64
CA PRO A 114 -6.16 28.74 0.15
C PRO A 114 -6.85 30.11 0.10
N GLN A 115 -7.58 30.42 -0.98
CA GLN A 115 -8.22 31.73 -1.16
C GLN A 115 -9.53 31.84 -0.38
N THR A 116 -10.32 30.77 -0.36
CA THR A 116 -11.67 30.77 0.22
C THR A 116 -11.74 30.08 1.57
N GLY A 117 -10.72 29.28 1.93
CA GLY A 117 -10.73 28.45 3.14
C GLY A 117 -11.76 27.32 3.09
N LYS A 118 -12.37 27.06 1.93
CA LYS A 118 -13.39 26.03 1.74
C LYS A 118 -12.79 24.76 1.15
N ASN A 119 -13.48 23.64 1.35
CA ASN A 119 -13.09 22.34 0.80
C ASN A 119 -13.15 22.38 -0.73
N LYS A 120 -12.00 22.13 -1.35
CA LYS A 120 -11.74 22.37 -2.78
C LYS A 120 -12.66 21.59 -3.70
N TYR A 121 -13.04 20.36 -3.33
CA TYR A 121 -13.85 19.48 -4.17
C TYR A 121 -15.27 19.28 -3.62
N GLY A 122 -15.72 20.17 -2.73
CA GLY A 122 -17.07 20.13 -2.16
C GLY A 122 -17.28 19.04 -1.11
N GLU A 123 -16.20 18.52 -0.52
CA GLU A 123 -16.28 17.52 0.55
C GLU A 123 -17.06 18.07 1.76
N VAL A 124 -17.88 17.22 2.36
CA VAL A 124 -18.58 17.54 3.62
C VAL A 124 -17.92 16.75 4.74
N LEU A 125 -17.27 17.47 5.67
CA LEU A 125 -16.60 16.88 6.82
C LEU A 125 -17.61 16.18 7.73
N ARG A 126 -17.17 15.12 8.41
CA ARG A 126 -18.04 14.30 9.25
C ARG A 126 -18.27 15.02 10.57
N ASN A 127 -19.50 14.95 11.09
CA ASN A 127 -19.79 15.50 12.41
C ASN A 127 -19.32 14.53 13.50
N LYS A 128 -18.11 14.76 14.03
CA LYS A 128 -17.50 13.94 15.10
C LYS A 128 -18.27 13.98 16.43
N SER A 129 -19.21 14.91 16.59
CA SER A 129 -20.03 15.06 17.80
C SER A 129 -21.31 14.20 17.75
N ASP A 130 -21.61 13.57 16.62
CA ASP A 130 -22.80 12.73 16.46
C ASP A 130 -22.58 11.35 17.11
N THR A 131 -22.93 11.28 18.39
CA THR A 131 -22.82 10.06 19.21
C THR A 131 -23.72 8.90 18.72
N GLY A 132 -24.71 9.17 17.85
CA GLY A 132 -25.62 8.16 17.31
C GLY A 132 -24.96 7.21 16.30
N ARG A 133 -23.81 7.58 15.73
CA ARG A 133 -23.12 6.86 14.65
C ARG A 133 -22.01 5.92 15.12
N GLY A 134 -21.82 5.82 16.44
CA GLY A 134 -20.79 4.98 17.06
C GLY A 134 -19.40 5.61 17.02
N LYS A 135 -18.40 4.81 17.41
CA LYS A 135 -17.00 5.27 17.47
C LYS A 135 -16.46 5.50 16.06
N PHE A 136 -15.94 6.71 15.84
CA PHE A 136 -15.17 7.04 14.64
C PHE A 136 -13.84 6.27 14.63
N ILE A 137 -13.51 5.63 13.51
CA ILE A 137 -12.29 4.82 13.35
C ILE A 137 -11.64 5.24 12.05
N SER A 138 -10.47 5.89 12.14
CA SER A 138 -9.62 6.14 10.98
C SER A 138 -8.69 4.95 10.74
N LYS A 139 -8.53 4.60 9.46
CA LYS A 139 -7.61 3.56 8.99
C LYS A 139 -6.46 4.12 8.17
N VAL A 140 -6.63 5.31 7.61
CA VAL A 140 -5.67 5.94 6.72
C VAL A 140 -5.54 7.42 7.07
N GLU A 141 -4.30 7.88 7.12
CA GLU A 141 -3.96 9.29 7.33
C GLU A 141 -3.19 9.82 6.12
N TYR A 142 -3.57 11.00 5.64
CA TYR A 142 -2.97 11.64 4.47
C TYR A 142 -2.09 12.81 4.92
N ASP A 143 -0.91 12.94 4.32
CA ASP A 143 -0.04 14.12 4.46
C ASP A 143 0.15 14.76 3.09
N LEU A 144 -0.54 15.88 2.88
CA LEU A 144 -0.61 16.58 1.59
C LEU A 144 0.74 17.20 1.17
N SER A 145 1.76 17.20 2.04
CA SER A 145 3.12 17.57 1.66
C SER A 145 3.80 16.50 0.78
N GLY A 146 3.36 15.24 0.91
CA GLY A 146 3.98 14.09 0.24
C GLY A 146 5.35 13.71 0.80
N SER A 147 5.71 14.20 1.99
CA SER A 147 7.03 13.97 2.61
C SER A 147 7.39 12.48 2.69
N PHE A 148 6.42 11.67 3.08
CA PHE A 148 6.53 10.24 3.32
C PHE A 148 6.56 9.37 2.05
N LEU A 149 6.23 9.93 0.88
CA LEU A 149 6.17 9.13 -0.34
C LEU A 149 7.58 8.78 -0.84
N PRO A 150 7.83 7.52 -1.24
CA PRO A 150 9.02 7.12 -1.98
C PRO A 150 9.19 7.91 -3.28
N ASN A 151 10.44 8.04 -3.72
CA ASN A 151 10.79 8.77 -4.95
C ASN A 151 10.04 8.25 -6.19
N GLY A 152 9.75 6.94 -6.25
CA GLY A 152 8.97 6.35 -7.34
C GLY A 152 7.55 6.92 -7.41
N LEU A 153 6.90 7.05 -6.25
CA LEU A 153 5.52 7.56 -6.14
C LEU A 153 5.46 9.09 -6.20
N LYS A 154 6.51 9.82 -5.81
CA LYS A 154 6.61 11.29 -5.91
C LYS A 154 6.59 11.82 -7.35
N LYS A 155 6.84 10.97 -8.35
CA LYS A 155 6.84 11.37 -9.77
C LYS A 155 5.46 11.84 -10.24
N ASN A 156 4.38 11.29 -9.68
CA ASN A 156 3.04 11.80 -9.91
C ASN A 156 2.72 12.86 -8.85
N GLU A 157 2.46 14.08 -9.31
CA GLU A 157 2.18 15.23 -8.44
C GLU A 157 0.91 15.08 -7.59
N PHE A 158 -0.02 14.21 -8.03
CA PHE A 158 -1.29 13.97 -7.37
C PHE A 158 -1.23 12.88 -6.29
N ASN A 159 -0.20 12.03 -6.30
CA ASN A 159 -0.10 10.91 -5.37
C ASN A 159 -0.10 11.35 -3.90
N LYS A 160 0.48 12.51 -3.59
CA LYS A 160 0.49 13.07 -2.23
C LYS A 160 -0.90 13.41 -1.69
N TYR A 161 -1.90 13.52 -2.57
CA TYR A 161 -3.28 13.81 -2.19
C TYR A 161 -4.17 12.57 -2.18
N ASN A 162 -3.76 11.50 -2.86
CA ASN A 162 -4.59 10.31 -3.09
C ASN A 162 -4.06 9.07 -2.35
N ILE A 163 -2.79 9.07 -1.97
CA ILE A 163 -2.14 8.00 -1.21
C ILE A 163 -2.00 8.46 0.24
N GLY A 164 -2.49 7.65 1.18
CA GLY A 164 -2.32 7.88 2.62
C GLY A 164 -1.53 6.76 3.30
N LYS A 165 -1.09 6.99 4.52
CA LYS A 165 -0.45 5.98 5.38
C LYS A 165 -1.52 5.16 6.07
N TYR A 166 -1.34 3.85 6.13
CA TYR A 166 -2.15 3.01 7.00
C TYR A 166 -1.80 3.29 8.48
N ILE A 167 -2.83 3.55 9.29
CA ILE A 167 -2.70 3.86 10.74
C ILE A 167 -3.58 2.94 11.59
N GLY A 168 -4.00 1.80 11.04
CA GLY A 168 -4.87 0.86 11.71
C GLY A 168 -4.18 0.08 12.83
N THR A 169 -4.32 -1.24 12.80
CA THR A 169 -3.68 -2.08 13.83
C THR A 169 -2.17 -2.06 13.60
N LYS A 170 -1.37 -1.85 14.65
CA LYS A 170 0.10 -1.87 14.55
C LYS A 170 0.56 -3.17 13.89
N THR A 171 1.07 -3.06 12.68
CA THR A 171 1.82 -4.13 12.02
C THR A 171 3.25 -4.05 12.52
N GLU A 172 4.01 -5.14 12.46
CA GLU A 172 5.43 -5.07 12.87
C GLU A 172 6.22 -4.09 11.99
N ASN A 173 5.78 -3.92 10.74
CA ASN A 173 6.21 -2.87 9.84
C ASN A 173 5.09 -1.83 9.67
N ASP A 174 5.09 -0.74 10.43
CA ASP A 174 4.11 0.37 10.36
C ASP A 174 4.25 1.24 9.07
N ALA A 175 4.58 0.61 7.92
CA ALA A 175 5.11 1.27 6.73
C ALA A 175 4.33 0.92 5.45
N PHE A 176 3.00 0.93 5.52
CA PHE A 176 2.12 0.68 4.37
C PHE A 176 1.42 1.94 3.89
N LEU A 177 1.38 2.10 2.57
CA LEU A 177 0.66 3.18 1.91
C LEU A 177 -0.58 2.61 1.22
N VAL A 178 -1.68 3.36 1.27
CA VAL A 178 -2.99 2.97 0.78
C VAL A 178 -3.47 3.96 -0.27
N GLU A 179 -3.82 3.45 -1.44
CA GLU A 179 -4.51 4.17 -2.51
C GLU A 179 -5.82 3.45 -2.80
N VAL A 180 -6.91 4.19 -2.96
CA VAL A 180 -8.20 3.61 -3.34
C VAL A 180 -8.68 4.29 -4.62
N ASN A 181 -8.64 3.53 -5.70
CA ASN A 181 -9.12 3.96 -7.00
C ASN A 181 -10.59 3.63 -7.16
N ALA A 182 -11.36 4.58 -7.65
CA ALA A 182 -12.79 4.48 -7.87
C ALA A 182 -13.09 4.54 -9.37
N THR A 183 -13.89 3.60 -9.82
CA THR A 183 -14.46 3.58 -11.17
C THR A 183 -15.97 3.43 -11.06
N ALA A 184 -16.71 4.27 -11.78
CA ALA A 184 -18.15 4.12 -11.85
C ALA A 184 -18.46 2.78 -12.53
N THR A 185 -19.31 1.96 -11.92
CA THR A 185 -19.81 0.75 -12.58
C THR A 185 -20.49 1.15 -13.89
N THR A 186 -20.38 0.33 -14.94
CA THR A 186 -21.10 0.51 -16.21
C THR A 186 -22.30 -0.44 -16.24
N GLY A 187 -23.50 0.08 -16.52
CA GLY A 187 -24.74 -0.73 -16.59
C GLY A 187 -25.95 -0.14 -15.85
N GLY A 188 -26.99 0.21 -16.62
CA GLY A 188 -28.32 0.64 -16.14
C GLY A 188 -28.86 1.82 -16.96
N THR A 189 -30.07 1.69 -17.48
CA THR A 189 -30.76 2.70 -18.33
C THR A 189 -31.33 3.91 -17.56
N ASP A 190 -31.23 3.92 -16.23
CA ASP A 190 -31.58 5.08 -15.38
C ASP A 190 -30.31 5.70 -14.78
N ASP A 191 -29.93 6.86 -15.32
CA ASP A 191 -28.58 7.44 -15.26
C ASP A 191 -28.36 8.44 -14.09
N THR A 192 -29.16 8.40 -13.03
CA THR A 192 -29.24 9.57 -12.12
C THR A 192 -28.61 9.43 -10.74
N ASP A 193 -28.24 8.24 -10.25
CA ASP A 193 -27.65 8.12 -8.90
C ASP A 193 -26.54 7.05 -8.75
N VAL A 194 -25.29 7.50 -8.78
CA VAL A 194 -24.09 6.66 -8.56
C VAL A 194 -24.04 6.12 -7.12
N ARG A 195 -24.67 6.79 -6.15
CA ARG A 195 -24.64 6.35 -4.74
C ARG A 195 -25.40 5.04 -4.53
N LYS A 196 -26.44 4.79 -5.33
CA LYS A 196 -27.24 3.56 -5.32
C LYS A 196 -26.66 2.45 -6.19
N ARG A 197 -26.07 2.80 -7.35
CA ARG A 197 -25.43 1.81 -8.24
C ARG A 197 -24.13 1.25 -7.64
N GLY A 198 -23.42 2.09 -6.90
CA GLY A 198 -22.13 1.77 -6.32
C GLY A 198 -20.96 1.96 -7.28
N LEU A 199 -19.77 2.01 -6.69
CA LEU A 199 -18.49 2.15 -7.34
C LEU A 199 -17.77 0.81 -7.35
N GLU A 200 -16.97 0.58 -8.38
CA GLU A 200 -15.92 -0.43 -8.36
C GLU A 200 -14.66 0.21 -7.79
N LEU A 201 -14.26 -0.25 -6.61
CA LEU A 201 -13.08 0.23 -5.90
C LEU A 201 -11.93 -0.75 -6.09
N THR A 202 -10.77 -0.24 -6.48
CA THR A 202 -9.50 -0.97 -6.46
C THR A 202 -8.67 -0.43 -5.30
N ILE A 203 -8.39 -1.27 -4.31
CA ILE A 203 -7.57 -0.94 -3.15
C ILE A 203 -6.15 -1.41 -3.46
N LEU A 204 -5.18 -0.50 -3.45
CA LEU A 204 -3.78 -0.76 -3.71
C LEU A 204 -2.95 -0.48 -2.46
N ILE A 205 -2.10 -1.45 -2.08
CA ILE A 205 -1.21 -1.34 -0.93
C ILE A 205 0.23 -1.31 -1.40
N TYR A 206 0.95 -0.25 -1.06
CA TYR A 206 2.36 -0.07 -1.40
C TYR A 206 3.24 -0.16 -0.16
N SER A 207 4.49 -0.57 -0.38
CA SER A 207 5.57 -0.41 0.59
C SER A 207 5.94 1.07 0.71
N GLN A 208 5.95 1.60 1.93
CA GLN A 208 6.42 2.97 2.18
C GLN A 208 7.95 3.12 2.03
N ASP A 209 8.72 2.04 2.09
CA ASP A 209 10.18 2.11 1.92
C ASP A 209 10.58 2.17 0.44
N THR A 210 9.97 1.28 -0.37
CA THR A 210 10.37 1.09 -1.77
C THR A 210 9.43 1.76 -2.76
N GLY A 211 8.16 1.99 -2.37
CA GLY A 211 7.09 2.41 -3.27
C GLY A 211 6.57 1.29 -4.16
N ALA A 212 7.01 0.05 -3.96
CA ALA A 212 6.54 -1.09 -4.73
C ALA A 212 5.09 -1.44 -4.33
N LEU A 213 4.27 -1.76 -5.33
CA LEU A 213 2.94 -2.33 -5.10
C LEU A 213 3.11 -3.74 -4.53
N LEU A 214 2.53 -3.99 -3.35
CA LEU A 214 2.63 -5.25 -2.63
C LEU A 214 1.41 -6.14 -2.88
N THR A 215 0.21 -5.53 -2.88
CA THR A 215 -1.04 -6.24 -3.15
C THR A 215 -2.11 -5.26 -3.66
N GLU A 216 -3.10 -5.83 -4.35
CA GLU A 216 -4.30 -5.13 -4.78
C GLU A 216 -5.53 -6.03 -4.62
N THR A 217 -6.72 -5.43 -4.50
CA THR A 217 -8.02 -6.12 -4.62
C THR A 217 -9.06 -5.18 -5.19
N GLN A 218 -10.04 -5.76 -5.86
CA GLN A 218 -11.24 -5.06 -6.28
C GLN A 218 -12.42 -5.38 -5.36
N MET A 219 -13.33 -4.43 -5.19
CA MET A 219 -14.61 -4.63 -4.52
C MET A 219 -15.67 -3.70 -5.10
N ARG A 220 -16.93 -4.14 -5.10
CA ARG A 220 -18.06 -3.26 -5.34
C ARG A 220 -18.48 -2.62 -4.03
N TRP A 221 -18.51 -1.29 -3.99
CA TRP A 221 -18.94 -0.52 -2.84
C TRP A 221 -20.20 0.27 -3.15
N VAL A 222 -21.25 0.07 -2.36
CA VAL A 222 -22.52 0.79 -2.49
C VAL A 222 -22.68 1.70 -1.27
N PRO A 223 -22.56 3.03 -1.41
CA PRO A 223 -22.63 3.93 -0.26
C PRO A 223 -24.03 4.13 0.33
N GLU A 224 -25.09 4.01 -0.46
CA GLU A 224 -26.48 4.12 0.02
C GLU A 224 -27.25 2.82 -0.29
N TYR A 225 -27.75 2.15 0.75
CA TYR A 225 -28.69 1.03 0.66
C TYR A 225 -30.13 1.50 0.85
#